data_AF-A0A1M5SD27-F1
#
_entry.id   AF-A0A1M5SD27-F1
#
_cell.length_a   1.000
_cell.length_b   1.000
_cell.length_c   1.000
_cell.angle_alpha   90.00
_cell.angle_beta   90.00
_cell.angle_gamma   90.00
#
_symmetry.space_group_name_H-M   'P 1'
#
loop_
_entity.id
_entity.type
_entity.pdbx_description
1 polymer ?
#
loop_
_entity_poly.entity_id
_entity_poly.type
_entity_poly.pdbx_seq_one_letter_code
_entity_poly.pdbx_strand_id
1 'polypeptide(L)'
;MNAIRNSSRLIMILMVVMSCAMSCKSKKKAMEAQAAAEKAKMEQQEAALRKQQEEEQRRKEAEAQAKLDAEARERERQANAAASAPAARLSKYFDAISNAGSPTSANASISEALSLFSSPDTPLLIVISEENGQKDYDRPTTIQKYLNYLKDQKKKADKISNLQFDGSGKITEVELRKN
;
A
#
# COMPACT_ATOMS: atom_id res chain seq x y z
N MET A 1 -39.66 16.81 103.74
CA MET A 1 -38.95 15.95 102.76
C MET A 1 -39.48 16.23 101.36
N ASN A 2 -38.55 16.46 100.43
CA ASN A 2 -38.60 16.24 98.97
C ASN A 2 -39.58 17.03 98.09
N ALA A 3 -39.13 18.21 97.64
CA ALA A 3 -39.62 18.87 96.43
C ALA A 3 -38.50 19.50 95.57
N ILE A 4 -37.35 18.81 95.40
CA ILE A 4 -36.22 19.30 94.59
C ILE A 4 -35.58 18.17 93.75
N ARG A 5 -36.39 17.35 93.07
CA ARG A 5 -35.83 16.23 92.26
C ARG A 5 -36.29 16.15 90.80
N ASN A 6 -37.17 17.04 90.32
CA ASN A 6 -37.77 16.93 88.98
C ASN A 6 -37.42 18.06 87.97
N SER A 7 -36.68 19.10 88.35
CA SER A 7 -36.29 20.19 87.43
C SER A 7 -35.04 19.87 86.59
N SER A 8 -34.18 18.96 87.06
CA SER A 8 -32.90 18.65 86.39
C SER A 8 -33.08 17.76 85.14
N ARG A 9 -34.16 16.95 85.07
CA ARG A 9 -34.46 16.11 83.90
C ARG A 9 -35.11 16.87 82.74
N LEU A 10 -35.85 17.96 83.03
CA LEU A 10 -36.49 18.77 81.99
C LEU A 10 -35.47 19.65 81.24
N ILE A 11 -34.46 20.16 81.96
CA ILE A 11 -33.39 20.99 81.37
C ILE A 11 -32.45 20.13 80.50
N MET A 12 -32.20 18.87 80.87
CA MET A 12 -31.35 17.98 80.08
C MET A 12 -32.00 17.53 78.76
N ILE A 13 -33.33 17.42 78.70
CA ILE A 13 -34.05 17.08 77.45
C ILE A 13 -34.11 18.29 76.50
N LEU A 14 -34.19 19.51 77.01
CA LEU A 14 -34.20 20.72 76.19
C LEU A 14 -32.84 21.00 75.51
N MET A 15 -31.71 20.65 76.14
CA MET A 15 -30.38 20.79 75.52
C MET A 15 -30.08 19.72 74.46
N VAL A 16 -30.69 18.53 74.54
CA VAL A 16 -30.51 17.46 73.54
C VAL A 16 -31.35 17.72 72.28
N VAL A 17 -32.51 18.36 72.39
CA VAL A 17 -33.36 18.67 71.22
C VAL A 17 -32.83 19.88 70.42
N MET A 18 -32.13 20.83 71.06
CA MET A 18 -31.57 22.00 70.36
C MET A 18 -30.26 21.70 69.59
N SER A 19 -29.60 20.58 69.87
CA SER A 19 -28.36 20.17 69.18
C SER A 19 -28.62 19.35 67.91
N CYS A 20 -29.86 18.99 67.59
CA CYS A 20 -30.23 18.29 66.36
C CYS A 20 -30.50 19.22 65.15
N ALA A 21 -30.68 20.53 65.33
CA ALA A 21 -31.04 21.44 64.23
C ALA A 21 -29.84 21.98 63.42
N MET A 22 -28.61 21.89 63.94
CA MET A 22 -27.40 22.39 63.24
C MET A 22 -26.58 21.31 62.52
N SER A 23 -26.89 20.03 62.71
CA SER A 23 -26.11 18.91 62.13
C SER A 23 -26.56 18.45 60.72
N CYS A 24 -27.67 18.98 60.21
CA CYS A 24 -28.18 18.63 58.87
C CYS A 24 -27.61 19.48 57.72
N LYS A 25 -26.99 20.64 57.99
CA LYS A 25 -26.42 21.51 56.94
C LYS A 25 -24.99 21.12 56.54
N SER A 26 -24.17 20.62 57.46
CA SER A 26 -22.78 20.22 57.17
C SER A 26 -22.71 18.87 56.43
N LYS A 27 -23.56 17.90 56.79
CA LYS A 27 -23.67 16.60 56.10
C LYS A 27 -24.15 16.75 54.66
N LYS A 28 -25.10 17.65 54.39
CA LYS A 28 -25.58 17.95 53.04
C LYS A 28 -24.48 18.55 52.15
N LYS A 29 -23.72 19.52 52.68
CA LYS A 29 -22.58 20.11 51.95
C LYS A 29 -21.44 19.12 51.68
N ALA A 30 -21.16 18.21 52.62
CA ALA A 30 -20.14 17.17 52.43
C ALA A 30 -20.53 16.16 51.35
N MET A 31 -21.81 15.77 51.30
CA MET A 31 -22.34 14.85 50.30
C MET A 31 -22.43 15.50 48.91
N GLU A 32 -22.83 16.78 48.82
CA GLU A 32 -22.81 17.56 47.57
C GLU A 32 -21.37 17.75 47.04
N ALA A 33 -20.39 17.97 47.93
CA ALA A 33 -18.98 18.08 47.54
C ALA A 33 -18.40 16.74 47.05
N GLN A 34 -18.77 15.62 47.66
CA GLN A 34 -18.37 14.28 47.19
C GLN A 34 -19.01 13.94 45.84
N ALA A 35 -20.31 14.22 45.65
CA ALA A 35 -20.99 13.99 44.37
C ALA A 35 -20.41 14.85 43.24
N ALA A 36 -20.06 16.11 43.52
CA ALA A 36 -19.39 16.97 42.54
C ALA A 36 -17.97 16.47 42.18
N ALA A 37 -17.21 15.97 43.14
CA ALA A 37 -15.89 15.40 42.90
C ALA A 37 -15.93 14.08 42.11
N GLU A 38 -16.94 13.24 42.35
CA GLU A 38 -17.14 11.98 41.62
C GLU A 38 -17.57 12.25 40.17
N LYS A 39 -18.48 13.20 39.96
CA LYS A 39 -18.88 13.65 38.62
C LYS A 39 -17.69 14.21 37.82
N ALA A 40 -16.87 15.05 38.44
CA ALA A 40 -15.68 15.60 37.80
C ALA A 40 -14.65 14.50 37.45
N LYS A 41 -14.50 13.46 38.29
CA LYS A 41 -13.65 12.30 37.97
C LYS A 41 -14.19 11.45 36.83
N MET A 42 -15.50 11.24 36.76
CA MET A 42 -16.13 10.52 35.64
C MET A 42 -15.97 11.29 34.32
N GLU A 43 -16.20 12.60 34.32
CA GLU A 43 -16.00 13.44 33.13
C GLU A 43 -14.53 13.43 32.66
N GLN A 44 -13.58 13.44 33.60
CA GLN A 44 -12.15 13.31 33.29
C GLN A 44 -11.80 11.92 32.71
N GLN A 45 -12.39 10.85 33.25
CA GLN A 45 -12.20 9.48 32.73
C GLN A 45 -12.81 9.31 31.34
N GLU A 46 -14.01 9.85 31.10
CA GLU A 46 -14.66 9.80 29.79
C GLU A 46 -13.89 10.60 28.74
N ALA A 47 -13.39 11.79 29.10
CA ALA A 47 -12.54 12.59 28.23
C ALA A 47 -11.21 11.90 27.91
N ALA A 48 -10.61 11.19 28.87
CA ALA A 48 -9.39 10.40 28.66
C ALA A 48 -9.66 9.20 27.76
N LEU A 49 -10.76 8.47 27.98
CA LEU A 49 -11.16 7.34 27.16
C LEU A 49 -11.45 7.75 25.72
N ARG A 50 -12.14 8.88 25.51
CA ARG A 50 -12.44 9.41 24.18
C ARG A 50 -11.17 9.81 23.42
N LYS A 51 -10.18 10.40 24.10
CA LYS A 51 -8.86 10.67 23.51
C LYS A 51 -8.11 9.40 23.14
N GLN A 52 -8.16 8.37 23.98
CA GLN A 52 -7.55 7.07 23.68
C GLN A 52 -8.22 6.39 22.48
N GLN A 53 -9.54 6.43 22.41
CA GLN A 53 -10.31 5.89 21.28
C GLN A 53 -10.01 6.64 19.98
N GLU A 54 -9.94 7.98 20.01
CA GLU A 54 -9.56 8.77 18.84
C GLU A 54 -8.12 8.48 18.38
N GLU A 55 -7.17 8.31 19.31
CA GLU A 55 -5.80 7.95 18.94
C GLU A 55 -5.73 6.53 18.35
N GLU A 56 -6.44 5.57 18.93
CA GLU A 56 -6.51 4.21 18.40
C GLU A 56 -7.17 4.17 17.01
N GLN A 57 -8.26 4.93 16.82
CA GLN A 57 -8.92 5.08 15.53
C GLN A 57 -7.96 5.66 14.48
N ARG A 58 -7.26 6.76 14.81
CA ARG A 58 -6.24 7.37 13.93
C ARG A 58 -5.10 6.41 13.62
N ARG A 59 -4.66 5.61 14.60
CA ARG A 59 -3.63 4.56 14.39
C ARG A 59 -4.12 3.48 13.44
N LYS A 60 -5.35 2.99 13.61
CA LYS A 60 -5.96 1.99 12.73
C LYS A 60 -6.14 2.52 11.31
N GLU A 61 -6.58 3.77 11.16
CA GLU A 61 -6.71 4.43 9.85
C GLU A 61 -5.36 4.62 9.17
N ALA A 62 -4.34 5.08 9.91
CA ALA A 62 -2.98 5.21 9.39
C ALA A 62 -2.37 3.85 8.98
N GLU A 63 -2.60 2.80 9.78
CA GLU A 63 -2.16 1.44 9.44
C GLU A 63 -2.90 0.88 8.23
N ALA A 64 -4.22 1.10 8.13
CA ALA A 64 -5.02 0.71 6.98
C ALA A 64 -4.55 1.42 5.70
N GLN A 65 -4.30 2.74 5.78
CA GLN A 65 -3.78 3.50 4.65
C GLN A 65 -2.39 3.00 4.23
N ALA A 66 -1.49 2.76 5.19
CA ALA A 66 -0.15 2.24 4.90
C ALA A 66 -0.20 0.86 4.23
N LYS A 67 -1.16 -0.01 4.62
CA LYS A 67 -1.38 -1.31 3.97
C LYS A 67 -1.88 -1.16 2.54
N LEU A 68 -2.85 -0.28 2.30
CA LEU A 68 -3.37 0.01 0.96
C LEU A 68 -2.27 0.56 0.03
N ASP A 69 -1.46 1.50 0.52
CA ASP A 69 -0.35 2.07 -0.24
C ASP A 69 0.73 1.03 -0.53
N ALA A 70 1.04 0.16 0.43
CA ALA A 70 2.00 -0.93 0.24
C ALA A 70 1.49 -1.95 -0.81
N GLU A 71 0.22 -2.32 -0.74
CA GLU A 71 -0.39 -3.23 -1.71
C GLU A 71 -0.44 -2.62 -3.11
N ALA A 72 -0.78 -1.33 -3.23
CA ALA A 72 -0.76 -0.62 -4.51
C ALA A 72 0.64 -0.62 -5.13
N ARG A 73 1.68 -0.33 -4.33
CA ARG A 73 3.08 -0.38 -4.78
C ARG A 73 3.51 -1.79 -5.18
N GLU A 74 3.05 -2.82 -4.48
CA GLU A 74 3.35 -4.20 -4.83
C GLU A 74 2.67 -4.61 -6.14
N ARG A 75 1.39 -4.26 -6.33
CA ARG A 75 0.66 -4.48 -7.59
C ARG A 75 1.35 -3.77 -8.76
N GLU A 76 1.78 -2.52 -8.57
CA GLU A 76 2.52 -1.78 -9.59
C GLU A 76 3.87 -2.45 -9.93
N ARG A 77 4.63 -2.88 -8.91
CA ARG A 77 5.87 -3.63 -9.14
C ARG A 77 5.64 -4.93 -9.89
N GLN A 78 4.60 -5.69 -9.52
CA GLN A 78 4.25 -6.92 -10.20
C GLN A 78 3.81 -6.65 -11.65
N ALA A 79 3.03 -5.59 -11.90
CA ALA A 79 2.64 -5.17 -13.24
C ALA A 79 3.87 -4.79 -14.08
N ASN A 80 4.81 -4.02 -13.53
CA ASN A 80 6.04 -3.63 -14.19
C ASN A 80 6.97 -4.83 -14.46
N ALA A 81 7.05 -5.78 -13.52
CA ALA A 81 7.79 -7.03 -13.70
C ALA A 81 7.16 -7.92 -14.78
N ALA A 82 5.83 -8.04 -14.79
CA ALA A 82 5.09 -8.79 -15.80
C ALA A 82 5.24 -8.14 -17.19
N ALA A 83 5.20 -6.81 -17.28
CA ALA A 83 5.39 -6.07 -18.52
C ALA A 83 6.81 -6.22 -19.09
N SER A 84 7.82 -6.29 -18.21
CA SER A 84 9.23 -6.43 -18.63
C SER A 84 9.67 -7.88 -18.87
N ALA A 85 8.95 -8.89 -18.35
CA ALA A 85 9.31 -10.29 -18.48
C ALA A 85 9.39 -10.80 -19.94
N PRO A 86 8.43 -10.48 -20.84
CA PRO A 86 8.54 -10.85 -22.26
C PRO A 86 9.75 -10.21 -22.95
N ALA A 87 10.01 -8.93 -22.69
CA ALA A 87 11.17 -8.23 -23.24
C ALA A 87 12.50 -8.84 -22.75
N ALA A 88 12.59 -9.17 -21.47
CA ALA A 88 13.76 -9.84 -20.92
C ALA A 88 13.98 -11.23 -21.52
N ARG A 89 12.91 -12.01 -21.73
CA ARG A 89 12.99 -13.32 -22.41
C ARG A 89 13.44 -13.17 -23.86
N LEU A 90 12.85 -12.24 -24.61
CA LEU A 90 13.23 -11.98 -26.00
C LEU A 90 14.70 -11.51 -26.11
N SER A 91 15.15 -10.64 -25.22
CA SER A 91 16.55 -10.20 -25.17
C SER A 91 17.51 -11.36 -24.95
N LYS A 92 17.16 -12.33 -24.10
CA LYS A 92 17.98 -13.54 -23.90
C LYS A 92 18.08 -14.37 -25.18
N TYR A 93 17.02 -14.46 -25.97
CA TYR A 93 17.07 -15.14 -27.26
C TYR A 93 17.95 -14.39 -28.25
N PHE A 94 17.86 -13.05 -28.31
CA PHE A 94 18.75 -12.25 -29.14
C PHE A 94 20.23 -12.53 -28.79
N ASP A 95 20.57 -12.50 -27.50
CA ASP A 95 21.93 -12.79 -27.04
C ASP A 95 22.36 -14.24 -27.35
N ALA A 96 21.47 -15.22 -27.16
CA ALA A 96 21.77 -16.62 -27.44
C ALA A 96 22.01 -16.88 -28.94
N ILE A 97 21.29 -16.17 -29.82
CA ILE A 97 21.44 -16.28 -31.27
C ILE A 97 22.73 -15.63 -31.74
N SER A 98 23.02 -14.40 -31.30
CA SER A 98 24.23 -13.66 -31.70
C SER A 98 25.51 -14.34 -31.20
N ASN A 99 25.47 -14.97 -30.02
CA ASN A 99 26.63 -15.62 -29.41
C ASN A 99 26.71 -17.13 -29.70
N ALA A 100 25.85 -17.67 -30.56
CA ALA A 100 25.80 -19.09 -30.85
C ALA A 100 27.13 -19.63 -31.41
N GLY A 101 27.61 -20.74 -30.84
CA GLY A 101 28.83 -21.43 -31.29
C GLY A 101 28.69 -22.16 -32.61
N SER A 102 27.47 -22.42 -33.07
CA SER A 102 27.19 -23.11 -34.35
C SER A 102 25.89 -22.61 -35.01
N PRO A 103 25.74 -22.77 -36.34
CA PRO A 103 24.48 -22.51 -37.03
C PRO A 103 23.31 -23.33 -36.47
N THR A 104 23.56 -24.59 -36.10
CA THR A 104 22.55 -25.48 -35.52
C THR A 104 22.02 -24.93 -34.19
N SER A 105 22.91 -24.53 -33.28
CA SER A 105 22.49 -23.93 -32.00
C SER A 105 21.76 -22.61 -32.19
N ALA A 106 22.19 -21.78 -33.15
CA ALA A 106 21.51 -20.53 -33.46
C ALA A 106 20.08 -20.80 -33.98
N ASN A 107 19.91 -21.74 -34.91
CA ASN A 107 18.63 -22.09 -35.50
C ASN A 107 17.65 -22.68 -34.46
N ALA A 108 18.15 -23.43 -33.46
CA ALA A 108 17.34 -23.88 -32.32
C ALA A 108 16.79 -22.67 -31.54
N SER A 109 17.67 -21.75 -31.13
CA SER A 109 17.27 -20.51 -30.44
C SER A 109 16.32 -19.64 -31.27
N ILE A 110 16.50 -19.56 -32.60
CA ILE A 110 15.57 -18.86 -33.50
C ILE A 110 14.19 -19.50 -33.44
N SER A 111 14.11 -20.83 -33.52
CA SER A 111 12.83 -21.57 -33.52
C SER A 111 12.08 -21.37 -32.21
N GLU A 112 12.78 -21.40 -31.08
CA GLU A 112 12.20 -21.11 -29.77
C GLU A 112 11.75 -19.66 -29.65
N ALA A 113 12.57 -18.71 -30.09
CA ALA A 113 12.22 -17.29 -30.06
C ALA A 113 10.97 -17.00 -30.89
N LEU A 114 10.86 -17.59 -32.09
CA LEU A 114 9.70 -17.46 -32.97
C LEU A 114 8.39 -17.93 -32.32
N SER A 115 8.45 -18.87 -31.36
CA SER A 115 7.26 -19.30 -30.62
C SER A 115 6.65 -18.21 -29.73
N LEU A 116 7.40 -17.14 -29.42
CA LEU A 116 6.88 -15.98 -28.67
C LEU A 116 5.99 -15.07 -29.54
N PHE A 117 6.06 -15.21 -30.85
CA PHE A 117 5.39 -14.34 -31.81
C PHE A 117 4.11 -14.97 -32.35
N SER A 118 3.20 -14.11 -32.80
CA SER A 118 1.95 -14.53 -33.43
C SER A 118 2.21 -15.12 -34.82
N SER A 119 3.29 -14.66 -35.47
CA SER A 119 3.75 -15.13 -36.78
C SER A 119 5.25 -14.81 -36.97
N PRO A 120 6.00 -15.61 -37.75
CA PRO A 120 7.36 -15.23 -38.20
C PRO A 120 7.42 -13.92 -39.00
N ASP A 121 6.30 -13.49 -39.57
CA ASP A 121 6.16 -12.23 -40.29
C ASP A 121 5.81 -11.04 -39.39
N THR A 122 5.83 -11.22 -38.06
CA THR A 122 5.57 -10.13 -37.10
C THR A 122 6.46 -8.93 -37.41
N PRO A 123 5.87 -7.73 -37.61
CA PRO A 123 6.62 -6.52 -37.95
C PRO A 123 7.62 -6.17 -36.85
N LEU A 124 8.81 -5.76 -37.29
CA LEU A 124 9.88 -5.26 -36.45
C LEU A 124 10.32 -3.89 -36.96
N LEU A 125 10.27 -2.91 -36.06
CA LEU A 125 10.58 -1.51 -36.30
C LEU A 125 11.83 -1.14 -35.52
N ILE A 126 12.81 -0.53 -36.16
CA ILE A 126 14.05 -0.08 -35.51
C ILE A 126 14.06 1.44 -35.50
N VAL A 127 13.91 2.04 -34.33
CA VAL A 127 14.01 3.49 -34.12
C VAL A 127 15.48 3.90 -34.26
N ILE A 128 15.75 4.79 -35.22
CA ILE A 128 17.09 5.33 -35.50
C ILE A 128 17.31 6.71 -34.87
N SER A 129 16.26 7.51 -34.74
CA SER A 129 16.27 8.82 -34.06
C SER A 129 14.89 9.11 -33.47
N GLU A 130 14.88 9.96 -32.44
CA GLU A 130 13.65 10.48 -31.83
C GLU A 130 13.88 11.95 -31.50
N GLU A 131 13.08 12.83 -32.10
CA GLU A 131 13.17 14.29 -31.88
C GLU A 131 11.76 14.86 -31.70
N ASN A 132 11.55 15.66 -30.65
CA ASN A 132 10.25 16.25 -30.30
C ASN A 132 9.09 15.22 -30.21
N GLY A 133 9.41 13.98 -29.80
CA GLY A 133 8.43 12.88 -29.70
C GLY A 133 8.08 12.22 -31.04
N GLN A 134 8.68 12.65 -32.15
CA GLN A 134 8.57 12.02 -33.44
C GLN A 134 9.71 11.02 -33.62
N LYS A 135 9.37 9.76 -33.93
CA LYS A 135 10.33 8.67 -34.13
C LYS A 135 10.60 8.48 -35.62
N ASP A 136 11.87 8.38 -35.97
CA ASP A 136 12.31 7.93 -37.28
C ASP A 136 12.66 6.45 -37.21
N TYR A 137 12.16 5.69 -38.17
CA TYR A 137 12.35 4.26 -38.26
C TYR A 137 13.26 3.92 -39.44
N ASP A 138 14.10 2.91 -39.26
CA ASP A 138 14.78 2.25 -40.37
C ASP A 138 13.75 1.51 -41.27
N ARG A 139 14.22 0.94 -42.38
CA ARG A 139 13.41 0.12 -43.27
C ARG A 139 12.68 -0.97 -42.47
N PRO A 140 11.35 -1.08 -42.59
CA PRO A 140 10.58 -2.14 -41.93
C PRO A 140 11.09 -3.53 -42.27
N THR A 141 11.13 -4.42 -41.29
CA THR A 141 11.50 -5.82 -41.45
C THR A 141 10.57 -6.73 -40.65
N THR A 142 10.81 -8.04 -40.67
CA THR A 142 10.08 -9.01 -39.86
C THR A 142 11.00 -9.61 -38.80
N ILE A 143 10.41 -10.12 -37.72
CA ILE A 143 11.18 -10.78 -36.67
C ILE A 143 12.03 -11.94 -37.22
N GLN A 144 11.50 -12.77 -38.12
CA GLN A 144 12.28 -13.88 -38.68
C GLN A 144 13.53 -13.41 -39.43
N LYS A 145 13.41 -12.34 -40.23
CA LYS A 145 14.55 -11.74 -40.94
C LYS A 145 15.56 -11.16 -39.96
N TYR A 146 15.09 -10.45 -38.93
CA TYR A 146 15.97 -9.87 -37.92
C TYR A 146 16.73 -10.94 -37.13
N LEU A 147 16.06 -12.01 -36.69
CA LEU A 147 16.71 -13.12 -35.97
C LEU A 147 17.78 -13.82 -36.82
N ASN A 148 17.53 -14.01 -38.11
CA ASN A 148 18.54 -14.54 -39.02
C ASN A 148 19.70 -13.55 -39.23
N TYR A 149 19.41 -12.25 -39.33
CA TYR A 149 20.44 -11.22 -39.36
C TYR A 149 21.33 -11.26 -38.11
N LEU A 150 20.77 -11.42 -36.91
CA LEU A 150 21.55 -11.56 -35.67
C LEU A 150 22.49 -12.78 -35.73
N LYS A 151 21.99 -13.93 -36.20
CA LYS A 151 22.79 -15.14 -36.40
C LYS A 151 23.96 -14.89 -37.36
N ASP A 152 23.69 -14.26 -38.50
CA ASP A 152 24.67 -14.10 -39.57
C ASP A 152 25.71 -13.02 -39.23
N GLN A 153 25.31 -11.96 -38.54
CA GLN A 153 26.19 -10.86 -38.19
C GLN A 153 26.95 -11.06 -36.89
N LYS A 154 26.46 -11.91 -35.98
CA LYS A 154 27.00 -12.10 -34.62
C LYS A 154 27.19 -10.77 -33.87
N LYS A 155 26.27 -9.83 -34.08
CA LYS A 155 26.27 -8.50 -33.43
C LYS A 155 25.32 -8.49 -32.25
N LYS A 156 25.60 -7.63 -31.27
CA LYS A 156 24.67 -7.33 -30.18
C LYS A 156 23.38 -6.76 -30.78
N ALA A 157 22.24 -7.29 -30.37
CA ALA A 157 20.95 -6.78 -30.79
C ALA A 157 20.69 -5.36 -30.26
N ASP A 158 19.84 -4.65 -31.00
CA ASP A 158 19.30 -3.36 -30.58
C ASP A 158 18.41 -3.54 -29.34
N LYS A 159 18.22 -2.46 -28.58
CA LYS A 159 17.47 -2.52 -27.32
C LYS A 159 15.98 -2.61 -27.61
N ILE A 160 15.28 -3.56 -26.98
CA ILE A 160 13.81 -3.61 -27.04
C ILE A 160 13.22 -2.36 -26.38
N SER A 161 12.44 -1.61 -27.15
CA SER A 161 11.78 -0.37 -26.75
C SER A 161 10.32 -0.64 -26.38
N ASN A 162 9.59 -1.36 -27.23
CA ASN A 162 8.18 -1.68 -27.03
C ASN A 162 7.82 -3.05 -27.61
N LEU A 163 6.80 -3.69 -27.06
CA LEU A 163 6.21 -4.93 -27.55
C LEU A 163 4.68 -4.79 -27.54
N GLN A 164 4.04 -5.14 -28.66
CA GLN A 164 2.59 -5.30 -28.72
C GLN A 164 2.22 -6.77 -28.68
N PHE A 165 1.07 -7.10 -28.10
CA PHE A 165 0.61 -8.48 -27.90
C PHE A 165 -0.80 -8.70 -28.44
N ASP A 166 -1.10 -9.92 -28.89
CA ASP A 166 -2.45 -10.37 -29.16
C ASP A 166 -3.19 -10.79 -27.88
N GLY A 167 -4.47 -11.16 -28.01
CA GLY A 167 -5.29 -11.64 -26.89
C GLY A 167 -4.82 -12.96 -26.26
N SER A 168 -3.87 -13.67 -26.87
CA SER A 168 -3.26 -14.89 -26.35
C SER A 168 -1.89 -14.65 -25.69
N GLY A 169 -1.40 -13.40 -25.70
CA GLY A 169 -0.11 -13.01 -25.15
C GLY A 169 1.07 -13.27 -26.09
N LYS A 170 0.83 -13.52 -27.38
CA LYS A 170 1.88 -13.60 -28.41
C LYS A 170 2.22 -12.22 -28.93
N ILE A 171 3.49 -12.01 -29.26
CA ILE A 171 3.96 -10.70 -29.76
C ILE A 171 3.44 -10.48 -31.19
N THR A 172 2.88 -9.31 -31.45
CA THR A 172 2.33 -8.89 -32.76
C THR A 172 3.13 -7.76 -33.40
N GLU A 173 3.97 -7.06 -32.64
CA GLU A 173 4.90 -6.05 -33.12
C GLU A 173 6.07 -5.88 -32.14
N VAL A 174 7.27 -5.63 -32.67
CA VAL A 174 8.46 -5.29 -31.88
C VAL A 174 8.99 -3.95 -32.31
N GLU A 175 9.17 -3.03 -31.36
CA GLU A 175 9.97 -1.84 -31.55
C GLU A 175 11.32 -2.01 -30.86
N LEU A 176 12.40 -1.81 -31.62
CA LEU A 176 13.76 -1.74 -31.14
C LEU A 176 14.27 -0.30 -31.22
N ARG A 177 15.23 0.05 -30.38
CA ARG A 177 15.99 1.29 -30.44
C ARG A 177 17.44 0.96 -30.68
N LYS A 178 18.01 1.60 -31.70
CA LYS A 178 19.43 1.43 -32.05
C LYS A 178 20.31 1.78 -30.85
N ASN A 179 21.30 0.93 -30.58
CA ASN A 179 22.31 1.18 -29.54
C ASN A 179 23.29 2.28 -29.95
#